data_AF-A0A7Y4ZKF2-F1
#
_entry.id   AF-A0A7Y4ZKF2-F1
#
_cell.length_a   1.000
_cell.length_b   1.000
_cell.length_c   1.000
_cell.angle_alpha   90.00
_cell.angle_beta   90.00
_cell.angle_gamma   90.00
#
_symmetry.space_group_name_H-M   'P 1'
#
loop_
_entity.id
_entity.type
_entity.pdbx_description
1 polymer ?
#
loop_
_entity_poly.entity_id
_entity_poly.type
_entity_poly.pdbx_seq_one_letter_code
_entity_poly.pdbx_strand_id
1 'polypeptide(L)'
;MALPSEDSLRFIVARMASILAAHGEAFDAPPLVLPNAEFFPDAISVSGDGLETLLARIAFHSPLPDDVPLTLGFVEAEDAGGKSCSSGACGPEGAALLPPVHETDETYLIPLDVSVARNPVRLTTAIARGVGGVLLAYTDTPLEDPSRDAEIAAVLSGFGVLLANGANLFMKGCSGVKVHRGTALTVEEVAVALALFVRRFDHAPSKAKKYLEPTQLEAFEEGLAWADQNEELLEKLASAPELLADGVFDFGKPKGMLSRLFGKKPKDDEVVVTVRKRTPEEERRLAEARALVEEALGGE
;
A
#
# COMPACT_ATOMS: atom_id res chain seq x y z
N MET A 1 7.33 -14.39 -10.13
CA MET A 1 6.65 -14.55 -8.81
C MET A 1 5.16 -14.75 -9.06
N ALA A 2 4.38 -15.36 -8.15
CA ALA A 2 2.93 -15.44 -8.35
C ALA A 2 2.26 -14.09 -8.04
N LEU A 3 1.23 -13.71 -8.79
CA LEU A 3 0.38 -12.57 -8.43
C LEU A 3 -0.38 -12.84 -7.11
N PRO A 4 -0.82 -11.79 -6.40
CA PRO A 4 -1.76 -11.93 -5.29
C PRO A 4 -3.04 -12.65 -5.71
N SER A 5 -3.84 -13.10 -4.73
CA SER A 5 -5.17 -13.64 -4.98
C SER A 5 -6.06 -12.59 -5.66
N GLU A 6 -7.10 -13.05 -6.35
CA GLU A 6 -8.07 -12.14 -6.97
C GLU A 6 -8.72 -11.20 -5.95
N ASP A 7 -9.04 -11.70 -4.75
CA ASP A 7 -9.58 -10.89 -3.66
C ASP A 7 -8.59 -9.80 -3.20
N SER A 8 -7.29 -10.12 -3.10
CA SER A 8 -6.26 -9.12 -2.79
C SER A 8 -6.12 -8.08 -3.90
N LEU A 9 -6.12 -8.49 -5.16
CA LEU A 9 -6.08 -7.56 -6.30
C LEU A 9 -7.30 -6.62 -6.27
N ARG A 10 -8.49 -7.18 -6.01
CA ARG A 10 -9.75 -6.45 -5.93
C ARG A 10 -9.74 -5.45 -4.80
N PHE A 11 -9.29 -5.87 -3.61
CA PHE A 11 -9.11 -4.99 -2.46
C PHE A 11 -8.17 -3.81 -2.80
N ILE A 12 -7.00 -4.09 -3.37
CA ILE A 12 -6.01 -3.05 -3.72
C ILE A 12 -6.62 -2.02 -4.68
N VAL A 13 -7.24 -2.49 -5.77
CA VAL A 13 -7.85 -1.62 -6.78
C VAL A 13 -9.01 -0.82 -6.18
N ALA A 14 -9.93 -1.48 -5.49
CA ALA A 14 -11.09 -0.82 -4.90
C ALA A 14 -10.67 0.24 -3.88
N ARG A 15 -9.66 -0.05 -3.06
CA ARG A 15 -9.18 0.88 -2.05
C ARG A 15 -8.43 2.06 -2.64
N MET A 16 -7.54 1.84 -3.62
CA MET A 16 -6.91 2.93 -4.36
C MET A 16 -7.97 3.82 -5.01
N ALA A 17 -8.98 3.21 -5.63
CA ALA A 17 -10.06 3.91 -6.28
C ALA A 17 -10.93 4.70 -5.29
N SER A 18 -11.24 4.14 -4.12
CA SER A 18 -11.98 4.84 -3.06
C SER A 18 -11.26 6.09 -2.59
N ILE A 19 -9.94 6.01 -2.33
CA ILE A 19 -9.13 7.17 -1.91
C ILE A 19 -9.07 8.21 -3.03
N LEU A 20 -8.85 7.79 -4.28
CA LEU A 20 -8.80 8.70 -5.43
C LEU A 20 -10.15 9.34 -5.76
N ALA A 21 -11.26 8.64 -5.55
CA ALA A 21 -12.60 9.19 -5.76
C ALA A 21 -12.93 10.26 -4.72
N ALA A 22 -12.50 10.08 -3.47
CA ALA A 22 -12.75 11.03 -2.39
C ALA A 22 -11.76 12.21 -2.40
N HIS A 23 -10.49 11.97 -2.74
CA HIS A 23 -9.38 12.90 -2.52
C HIS A 23 -8.43 13.04 -3.71
N GLY A 24 -8.84 12.64 -4.92
CA GLY A 24 -7.96 12.58 -6.10
C GLY A 24 -7.27 13.90 -6.46
N GLU A 25 -7.90 15.04 -6.18
CA GLU A 25 -7.31 16.38 -6.40
C GLU A 25 -6.06 16.63 -5.56
N ALA A 26 -5.95 15.99 -4.38
CA ALA A 26 -4.76 16.11 -3.53
C ALA A 26 -3.55 15.36 -4.11
N PHE A 27 -3.79 14.38 -4.99
CA PHE A 27 -2.76 13.60 -5.66
C PHE A 27 -2.47 14.12 -7.08
N ASP A 28 -2.30 15.44 -7.23
CA ASP A 28 -1.90 16.02 -8.52
C ASP A 28 -0.41 15.72 -8.78
N ALA A 29 -0.17 14.75 -9.67
CA ALA A 29 1.16 14.29 -10.08
C ALA A 29 2.13 13.95 -8.92
N PRO A 30 1.76 13.03 -7.99
CA PRO A 30 2.61 12.65 -6.87
C PRO A 30 3.97 12.14 -7.36
N PRO A 31 5.07 12.52 -6.68
CA PRO A 31 6.40 12.04 -7.05
C PRO A 31 6.49 10.53 -6.82
N LEU A 32 7.29 9.83 -7.64
CA LEU A 32 7.76 8.50 -7.26
C LEU A 32 8.97 8.70 -6.35
N VAL A 33 8.78 8.54 -5.04
CA VAL A 33 9.82 8.77 -4.04
C VAL A 33 10.82 7.61 -4.02
N LEU A 34 12.10 7.93 -4.20
CA LEU A 34 13.18 6.95 -4.38
C LEU A 34 14.22 7.06 -3.26
N PRO A 35 14.88 5.95 -2.85
CA PRO A 35 15.92 5.98 -1.83
C PRO A 35 17.26 6.49 -2.41
N ASN A 36 17.30 7.76 -2.79
CA ASN A 36 18.47 8.44 -3.38
C ASN A 36 18.65 9.85 -2.78
N ALA A 37 19.70 10.56 -3.20
CA ALA A 37 20.00 11.91 -2.71
C ALA A 37 19.01 13.00 -3.18
N GLU A 38 18.14 12.71 -4.15
CA GLU A 38 17.10 13.64 -4.60
C GLU A 38 15.99 13.78 -3.53
N PHE A 39 15.56 12.64 -2.96
CA PHE A 39 14.53 12.60 -1.93
C PHE A 39 15.10 12.50 -0.51
N PHE A 40 16.33 12.02 -0.35
CA PHE A 40 17.01 11.83 0.93
C PHE A 40 18.47 12.33 0.83
N PRO A 41 18.70 13.65 0.79
CA PRO A 41 20.02 14.23 0.55
C PRO A 41 21.01 14.01 1.70
N ASP A 42 20.51 13.84 2.92
CA ASP A 42 21.31 13.69 4.13
C ASP A 42 21.31 12.25 4.65
N ALA A 43 22.34 11.91 5.42
CA ALA A 43 22.39 10.65 6.13
C ALA A 43 21.23 10.53 7.13
N ILE A 44 20.57 9.36 7.16
CA ILE A 44 19.53 9.06 8.14
C ILE A 44 20.18 8.92 9.53
N SER A 45 19.83 9.83 10.43
CA SER A 45 20.25 9.80 11.84
C SER A 45 19.12 9.26 12.71
N VAL A 46 19.48 8.45 13.72
CA VAL A 46 18.56 7.89 14.72
C VAL A 46 18.43 8.76 15.98
N SER A 47 19.04 9.95 15.99
CA SER A 47 18.81 10.97 17.01
C SER A 47 17.40 11.55 16.89
N GLY A 48 16.86 12.14 17.97
CA GLY A 48 15.55 12.81 17.95
C GLY A 48 15.39 13.77 16.76
N ASP A 49 16.25 14.78 16.66
CA ASP A 49 16.27 15.74 15.55
C ASP A 49 16.40 15.07 14.17
N GLY A 50 17.13 13.95 14.10
CA GLY A 50 17.33 13.20 12.86
C GLY A 50 16.07 12.48 12.40
N LEU A 51 15.33 11.92 13.35
CA LEU A 51 14.06 11.24 13.12
C LEU A 51 12.95 12.24 12.79
N GLU A 52 12.91 13.39 13.46
CA GLU A 52 12.00 14.49 13.13
C GLU A 52 12.27 15.04 11.72
N THR A 53 13.54 15.25 11.37
CA THR A 53 13.94 15.67 10.01
C THR A 53 13.51 14.64 8.97
N LEU A 54 13.65 13.35 9.26
CA LEU A 54 13.21 12.29 8.36
C LEU A 54 11.69 12.24 8.21
N LEU A 55 10.94 12.40 9.31
CA LEU A 55 9.48 12.48 9.29
C LEU A 55 9.01 13.65 8.45
N ALA A 56 9.51 14.86 8.71
CA ALA A 56 9.15 16.05 7.96
C ALA A 56 9.45 15.89 6.46
N ARG A 57 10.58 15.25 6.11
CA ARG A 57 10.96 14.99 4.73
C ARG A 57 10.04 14.00 4.02
N ILE A 58 9.64 12.92 4.69
CA ILE A 58 8.69 11.97 4.12
C ILE A 58 7.33 12.64 3.97
N ALA A 59 6.85 13.37 5.00
CA ALA A 59 5.58 14.09 4.95
C ALA A 59 5.54 15.16 3.85
N PHE A 60 6.65 15.87 3.60
CA PHE A 60 6.77 16.86 2.52
C PHE A 60 6.48 16.30 1.12
N HIS A 61 6.70 15.00 0.90
CA HIS A 61 6.41 14.36 -0.37
C HIS A 61 4.99 13.77 -0.45
N SER A 62 4.20 13.92 0.62
CA SER A 62 2.81 13.48 0.67
C SER A 62 1.83 14.62 0.35
N PRO A 63 0.55 14.32 0.09
CA PRO A 63 -0.50 15.33 -0.07
C PRO A 63 -0.94 16.05 1.21
N LEU A 64 -0.34 15.76 2.36
CA LEU A 64 -0.67 16.46 3.60
C LEU A 64 -0.27 17.94 3.50
N PRO A 65 -1.11 18.88 3.98
CA PRO A 65 -0.70 20.27 4.14
C PRO A 65 0.54 20.41 5.03
N ASP A 66 1.40 21.38 4.70
CA ASP A 66 2.68 21.63 5.40
C ASP A 66 2.50 21.99 6.89
N ASP A 67 1.32 22.44 7.29
CA ASP A 67 0.98 22.86 8.65
C ASP A 67 0.34 21.76 9.50
N VAL A 68 0.17 20.54 8.97
CA VAL A 68 -0.32 19.39 9.75
C VAL A 68 0.74 19.00 10.79
N PRO A 69 0.44 19.09 12.11
CA PRO A 69 1.39 18.73 13.14
C PRO A 69 1.57 17.21 13.22
N LEU A 70 2.81 16.75 13.10
CA LEU A 70 3.18 15.34 13.14
C LEU A 70 4.20 15.08 14.25
N THR A 71 4.08 13.95 14.95
CA THR A 71 5.03 13.57 16.00
C THR A 71 5.27 12.06 15.99
N LEU A 72 6.51 11.63 16.24
CA LEU A 72 6.84 10.21 16.41
C LEU A 72 6.61 9.79 17.88
N GLY A 73 5.80 8.76 18.09
CA GLY A 73 5.63 8.10 19.38
C GLY A 73 6.43 6.79 19.41
N PHE A 74 7.38 6.65 20.33
CA PHE A 74 8.17 5.42 20.40
C PHE A 74 7.45 4.35 21.22
N VAL A 75 7.28 3.17 20.63
CA VAL A 75 6.74 1.99 21.30
C VAL A 75 7.82 0.94 21.43
N GLU A 76 7.88 0.30 22.58
CA GLU A 76 8.59 -0.96 22.72
C GLU A 76 7.60 -2.05 22.32
N ALA A 77 7.96 -2.89 21.34
CA ALA A 77 7.22 -4.12 21.16
C ALA A 77 7.32 -4.90 22.47
N GLU A 78 6.22 -5.07 23.20
CA GLU A 78 6.19 -6.05 24.28
C GLU A 78 6.69 -7.36 23.67
N ASP A 79 7.69 -7.98 24.30
CA ASP A 79 8.19 -9.27 23.88
C ASP A 79 6.97 -10.14 23.57
N ALA A 80 6.81 -10.56 22.31
CA ALA A 80 5.96 -11.70 21.95
C ALA A 80 6.59 -13.00 22.51
N GLY A 81 7.09 -12.93 23.75
CA GLY A 81 7.68 -13.95 24.58
C GLY A 81 6.61 -14.82 25.21
N GLY A 82 5.74 -15.37 24.36
CA GLY A 82 5.13 -16.65 24.63
C GLY A 82 6.18 -17.73 24.40
N LYS A 83 6.92 -18.10 25.45
CA LYS A 83 7.74 -19.33 25.46
C LYS A 83 6.87 -20.52 25.07
N SER A 84 6.92 -20.93 23.81
CA SER A 84 6.47 -22.25 23.37
C SER A 84 7.61 -22.94 22.63
N CYS A 85 8.40 -23.66 23.41
CA CYS A 85 9.20 -24.75 22.90
C CYS A 85 8.25 -25.91 22.55
N SER A 86 7.64 -25.89 21.36
CA SER A 86 7.09 -27.11 20.75
C SER A 86 7.29 -27.07 19.25
N SER A 87 8.09 -28.03 18.79
CA SER A 87 8.27 -28.48 17.40
C SER A 87 7.13 -28.14 16.43
N GLY A 88 7.46 -27.31 15.43
CA GLY A 88 6.77 -27.28 14.13
C GLY A 88 5.87 -26.06 13.87
N ALA A 89 6.47 -24.93 13.49
CA ALA A 89 5.86 -23.94 12.58
C ALA A 89 6.91 -22.90 12.16
N CYS A 90 7.68 -23.18 11.11
CA CYS A 90 8.45 -22.14 10.42
C CYS A 90 7.51 -21.38 9.47
N GLY A 91 6.70 -20.48 10.02
CA GLY A 91 6.09 -19.39 9.26
C GLY A 91 6.94 -18.12 9.41
N PRO A 92 6.94 -17.20 8.44
CA PRO A 92 7.52 -15.88 8.67
C PRO A 92 6.83 -15.24 9.89
N GLU A 93 7.62 -14.80 10.88
CA GLU A 93 7.13 -13.97 11.98
C GLU A 93 6.46 -12.75 11.32
N GLY A 94 5.13 -12.66 11.44
CA GLY A 94 4.33 -11.61 10.83
C GLY A 94 4.82 -10.23 11.27
N ALA A 95 4.61 -9.22 10.42
CA ALA A 95 4.86 -7.84 10.82
C ALA A 95 4.18 -7.59 12.17
N ALA A 96 4.91 -7.14 13.18
CA ALA A 96 4.25 -6.55 14.35
C ALA A 96 3.38 -5.42 13.80
N LEU A 97 2.06 -5.60 13.88
CA LEU A 97 1.11 -4.56 13.52
C LEU A 97 1.40 -3.40 14.48
N LEU A 98 2.05 -2.35 13.97
CA LEU A 98 2.19 -1.14 14.75
C LEU A 98 0.77 -0.64 15.08
N PRO A 99 0.55 -0.05 16.26
CA PRO A 99 -0.70 0.62 16.56
C PRO A 99 -1.08 1.59 15.43
N PRO A 100 -2.38 1.88 15.23
CA PRO A 100 -2.78 2.91 14.28
C PRO A 100 -2.24 4.28 14.70
N VAL A 101 -2.24 5.23 13.76
CA VAL A 101 -2.00 6.65 14.08
C VAL A 101 -3.02 7.10 15.11
N HIS A 102 -2.55 7.87 16.11
CA HIS A 102 -3.41 8.45 17.14
C HIS A 102 -3.51 9.96 16.93
N GLU A 103 -4.72 10.45 16.70
CA GLU A 103 -5.02 11.88 16.71
C GLU A 103 -5.13 12.36 18.16
N THR A 104 -4.52 13.50 18.44
CA THR A 104 -4.59 14.22 19.71
C THR A 104 -5.01 15.66 19.44
N ASP A 105 -5.36 16.41 20.48
CA ASP A 105 -5.73 17.83 20.34
C ASP A 105 -4.61 18.70 19.71
N GLU A 106 -3.37 18.23 19.72
CA GLU A 106 -2.18 19.01 19.31
C GLU A 106 -1.44 18.45 18.08
N THR A 107 -1.56 17.15 17.79
CA THR A 107 -0.73 16.46 16.79
C THR A 107 -1.30 15.12 16.34
N TYR A 108 -0.85 14.63 15.19
CA TYR A 108 -0.96 13.23 14.82
C TYR A 108 0.27 12.45 15.29
N LEU A 109 0.06 11.50 16.19
CA LEU A 109 1.11 10.63 16.72
C LEU A 109 1.28 9.40 15.82
N ILE A 110 2.45 9.28 15.20
CA ILE A 110 2.87 8.11 14.42
C ILE A 110 3.65 7.16 15.33
N PRO A 111 3.12 5.97 15.67
CA PRO A 111 3.83 5.01 16.49
C PRO A 111 5.00 4.38 15.72
N LEU A 112 6.15 4.30 16.37
CA LEU A 112 7.39 3.76 15.82
C LEU A 112 8.02 2.77 16.80
N ASP A 113 8.15 1.51 16.39
CA ASP A 113 8.88 0.51 17.17
C ASP A 113 10.37 0.86 17.24
N VAL A 114 10.92 0.98 18.45
CA VAL A 114 12.35 1.25 18.67
C VAL A 114 13.27 0.26 17.95
N SER A 115 12.80 -0.96 17.70
CA SER A 115 13.53 -1.98 16.95
C SER A 115 13.76 -1.61 15.49
N VAL A 116 12.86 -0.83 14.87
CA VAL A 116 12.96 -0.43 13.45
C VAL A 116 13.97 0.69 13.23
N ALA A 117 14.23 1.52 14.24
CA ALA A 117 15.07 2.72 14.13
C ALA A 117 16.50 2.41 13.67
N ARG A 118 17.02 1.20 13.93
CA ARG A 118 18.40 0.83 13.59
C ARG A 118 18.62 0.41 12.14
N ASN A 119 17.55 0.26 11.35
CA ASN A 119 17.63 -0.12 9.94
C ASN A 119 16.95 0.95 9.08
N PRO A 120 17.69 1.66 8.21
CA PRO A 120 17.13 2.75 7.40
C PRO A 120 15.95 2.34 6.53
N VAL A 121 15.93 1.11 5.98
CA VAL A 121 14.80 0.61 5.20
C VAL A 121 13.59 0.42 6.11
N ARG A 122 13.72 -0.27 7.25
CA ARG A 122 12.60 -0.44 8.21
C ARG A 122 12.07 0.90 8.70
N LEU A 123 12.96 1.83 9.01
CA LEU A 123 12.61 3.15 9.52
C LEU A 123 11.84 3.98 8.48
N THR A 124 12.35 4.08 7.25
CA THR A 124 11.67 4.82 6.17
C THR A 124 10.35 4.16 5.78
N THR A 125 10.27 2.83 5.74
CA THR A 125 9.02 2.10 5.56
C THR A 125 8.01 2.43 6.66
N ALA A 126 8.39 2.35 7.94
CA ALA A 126 7.48 2.60 9.05
C ALA A 126 6.94 4.04 9.05
N ILE A 127 7.80 5.04 8.80
CA ILE A 127 7.38 6.43 8.73
C ILE A 127 6.46 6.66 7.52
N ALA A 128 6.78 6.10 6.35
CA ALA A 128 5.92 6.25 5.17
C ALA A 128 4.53 5.65 5.37
N ARG A 129 4.44 4.49 6.03
CA ARG A 129 3.16 3.89 6.46
C ARG A 129 2.41 4.81 7.42
N GLY A 130 3.12 5.35 8.41
CA GLY A 130 2.58 6.30 9.37
C GLY A 130 1.98 7.53 8.69
N VAL A 131 2.71 8.14 7.77
CA VAL A 131 2.22 9.29 6.97
C VAL A 131 0.99 8.93 6.14
N GLY A 132 0.94 7.74 5.54
CA GLY A 132 -0.28 7.25 4.87
C GLY A 132 -1.46 7.08 5.83
N GLY A 133 -1.21 6.63 7.06
CA GLY A 133 -2.23 6.57 8.12
C GLY A 133 -2.71 7.94 8.57
N VAL A 134 -1.80 8.92 8.71
CA VAL A 134 -2.14 10.31 9.01
C VAL A 134 -2.98 10.90 7.89
N LEU A 135 -2.63 10.66 6.63
CA LEU A 135 -3.42 11.13 5.50
C LEU A 135 -4.87 10.66 5.60
N LEU A 136 -5.09 9.37 5.84
CA LEU A 136 -6.46 8.83 5.98
C LEU A 136 -7.21 9.38 7.20
N ALA A 137 -6.53 9.59 8.32
CA ALA A 137 -7.13 10.19 9.50
C ALA A 137 -7.49 11.67 9.25
N TYR A 138 -6.57 12.44 8.67
CA TYR A 138 -6.74 13.85 8.34
C TYR A 138 -7.87 14.09 7.35
N THR A 139 -8.09 13.16 6.41
CA THR A 139 -9.16 13.25 5.41
C THR A 139 -10.46 12.57 5.83
N ASP A 140 -10.57 12.08 7.07
CA ASP A 140 -11.71 11.32 7.60
C ASP A 140 -12.15 10.19 6.65
N THR A 141 -11.17 9.49 6.06
CA THR A 141 -11.47 8.44 5.08
C THR A 141 -11.88 7.16 5.82
N PRO A 142 -13.07 6.59 5.54
CA PRO A 142 -13.51 5.34 6.16
C PRO A 142 -12.50 4.21 5.94
N LEU A 143 -12.17 3.47 7.00
CA LEU A 143 -11.19 2.39 6.98
C LEU A 143 -11.88 1.02 6.91
N GLU A 144 -11.35 0.12 6.08
CA GLU A 144 -11.74 -1.30 6.03
C GLU A 144 -10.70 -2.16 6.73
N ASP A 145 -9.42 -1.94 6.41
CA ASP A 145 -8.27 -2.53 7.08
C ASP A 145 -7.25 -1.43 7.36
N PRO A 146 -7.23 -0.83 8.56
CA PRO A 146 -6.43 0.36 8.86
C PRO A 146 -4.95 0.25 8.46
N SER A 147 -4.36 -0.94 8.63
CA SER A 147 -2.93 -1.13 8.34
C SER A 147 -2.64 -1.24 6.84
N ARG A 148 -3.50 -1.96 6.10
CA ARG A 148 -3.36 -2.07 4.64
C ARG A 148 -3.80 -0.79 3.94
N ASP A 149 -4.83 -0.12 4.44
CA ASP A 149 -5.32 1.15 3.92
C ASP A 149 -4.24 2.23 4.03
N ALA A 150 -3.57 2.34 5.18
CA ALA A 150 -2.46 3.28 5.37
C ALA A 150 -1.32 3.03 4.37
N GLU A 151 -1.03 1.78 4.05
CA GLU A 151 -0.03 1.44 3.02
C GLU A 151 -0.48 1.80 1.61
N ILE A 152 -1.75 1.60 1.28
CA ILE A 152 -2.30 2.01 -0.02
C ILE A 152 -2.26 3.53 -0.16
N ALA A 153 -2.61 4.28 0.89
CA ALA A 153 -2.47 5.74 0.94
C ALA A 153 -1.01 6.18 0.80
N ALA A 154 -0.09 5.48 1.45
CA ALA A 154 1.34 5.73 1.31
C ALA A 154 1.87 5.41 -0.11
N VAL A 155 1.37 4.37 -0.78
CA VAL A 155 1.67 4.11 -2.20
C VAL A 155 1.17 5.25 -3.07
N LEU A 156 -0.07 5.71 -2.88
CA LEU A 156 -0.64 6.85 -3.62
C LEU A 156 0.12 8.15 -3.37
N SER A 157 0.73 8.29 -2.20
CA SER A 157 1.64 9.41 -1.85
C SER A 157 3.04 9.26 -2.45
N GLY A 158 3.31 8.21 -3.24
CA GLY A 158 4.59 8.01 -3.91
C GLY A 158 5.59 7.10 -3.21
N PHE A 159 5.25 6.54 -2.05
CA PHE A 159 6.20 5.79 -1.21
C PHE A 159 6.31 4.29 -1.53
N GLY A 160 5.71 3.82 -2.63
CA GLY A 160 5.61 2.39 -2.93
C GLY A 160 6.96 1.67 -3.05
N VAL A 161 8.04 2.33 -3.49
CA VAL A 161 9.40 1.74 -3.52
C VAL A 161 9.93 1.50 -2.10
N LEU A 162 9.70 2.44 -1.18
CA LEU A 162 10.11 2.31 0.22
C LEU A 162 9.35 1.17 0.90
N LEU A 163 8.04 1.05 0.61
CA LEU A 163 7.20 -0.03 1.13
C LEU A 163 7.62 -1.39 0.57
N ALA A 164 7.85 -1.50 -0.74
CA ALA A 164 8.23 -2.77 -1.37
C ALA A 164 9.52 -3.32 -0.76
N ASN A 165 10.54 -2.47 -0.60
CA ASN A 165 11.80 -2.86 0.03
C ASN A 165 11.62 -3.25 1.51
N GLY A 166 10.68 -2.63 2.23
CA GLY A 166 10.31 -3.00 3.58
C GLY A 166 9.48 -4.28 3.72
N ALA A 167 8.81 -4.72 2.65
CA ALA A 167 7.86 -5.83 2.68
C ALA A 167 8.51 -7.22 2.80
N ASN A 168 9.81 -7.33 2.48
CA ASN A 168 10.55 -8.59 2.58
C ASN A 168 12.04 -8.34 2.86
N LEU A 169 12.44 -8.36 4.13
CA LEU A 169 13.79 -8.05 4.59
C LEU A 169 14.50 -9.28 5.14
N PHE A 170 15.69 -9.57 4.63
CA PHE A 170 16.56 -10.62 5.17
C PHE A 170 17.44 -10.05 6.28
N MET A 171 17.26 -10.53 7.51
CA MET A 171 18.06 -10.14 8.67
C MET A 171 18.92 -11.31 9.14
N LYS A 172 20.21 -11.04 9.36
CA LYS A 172 21.11 -12.01 9.98
C LYS A 172 20.98 -11.93 11.50
N GLY A 173 20.59 -13.03 12.13
CA GLY A 173 20.57 -13.21 13.58
C GLY A 173 21.52 -14.32 14.02
N CYS A 174 21.71 -14.45 15.33
CA CYS A 174 22.54 -15.52 15.92
C CYS A 174 22.03 -16.94 15.60
N SER A 175 20.77 -17.08 15.19
CA SER A 175 20.12 -18.35 14.81
C SER A 175 19.98 -18.54 13.29
N GLY A 176 20.65 -17.73 12.47
CA GLY A 176 20.59 -17.81 11.00
C GLY A 176 19.88 -16.62 10.35
N VAL A 177 19.49 -16.79 9.09
CA VAL A 177 18.76 -15.76 8.32
C VAL A 177 17.28 -15.83 8.68
N LYS A 178 16.74 -14.71 9.18
CA LYS A 178 15.30 -14.50 9.38
C LYS A 178 14.75 -13.59 8.28
N VAL A 179 13.52 -13.87 7.85
CA VAL A 179 12.76 -12.96 6.97
C VAL A 179 11.83 -12.15 7.85
N HIS A 180 11.93 -10.83 7.76
CA HIS A 180 11.08 -9.87 8.46
C HIS A 180 10.20 -9.14 7.44
N ARG A 181 8.93 -8.93 7.78
CA ARG A 181 8.01 -8.09 7.02
C ARG A 181 7.76 -6.78 7.77
N GLY A 182 8.03 -5.65 7.13
CA GLY A 182 7.82 -4.30 7.66
C GLY A 182 6.49 -3.66 7.25
N THR A 183 5.64 -4.40 6.54
CA THR A 183 4.36 -3.97 5.96
C THR A 183 3.23 -4.93 6.36
N ALA A 184 1.98 -4.52 6.25
CA ALA A 184 0.80 -5.36 6.34
C ALA A 184 0.53 -6.04 5.00
N LEU A 185 0.62 -5.29 3.89
CA LEU A 185 0.59 -5.84 2.54
C LEU A 185 1.77 -6.78 2.30
N THR A 186 1.52 -7.84 1.54
CA THR A 186 2.59 -8.74 1.07
C THR A 186 3.52 -8.06 0.07
N VAL A 187 4.67 -8.68 -0.23
CA VAL A 187 5.58 -8.14 -1.25
C VAL A 187 4.89 -8.09 -2.62
N GLU A 188 4.07 -9.09 -2.92
CA GLU A 188 3.25 -9.17 -4.13
C GLU A 188 2.16 -8.10 -4.14
N GLU A 189 1.48 -7.86 -3.01
CA GLU A 189 0.44 -6.84 -2.91
C GLU A 189 1.00 -5.41 -3.04
N VAL A 190 2.09 -5.09 -2.33
CA VAL A 190 2.76 -3.79 -2.47
C VAL A 190 3.28 -3.59 -3.90
N ALA A 191 3.82 -4.65 -4.51
CA ALA A 191 4.31 -4.61 -5.89
C ALA A 191 3.20 -4.30 -6.90
N VAL A 192 2.01 -4.89 -6.75
CA VAL A 192 0.84 -4.56 -7.59
C VAL A 192 0.38 -3.13 -7.35
N ALA A 193 0.25 -2.70 -6.09
CA ALA A 193 -0.14 -1.32 -5.78
C ALA A 193 0.85 -0.30 -6.38
N LEU A 194 2.16 -0.56 -6.27
CA LEU A 194 3.21 0.26 -6.88
C LEU A 194 3.13 0.23 -8.41
N ALA A 195 2.83 -0.91 -9.03
CA ALA A 195 2.65 -1.00 -10.49
C ALA A 195 1.46 -0.17 -10.97
N LEU A 196 0.33 -0.25 -10.27
CA LEU A 196 -0.85 0.59 -10.53
C LEU A 196 -0.51 2.08 -10.39
N PHE A 197 0.17 2.48 -9.31
CA PHE A 197 0.65 3.85 -9.11
C PHE A 197 1.54 4.33 -10.27
N VAL A 198 2.55 3.54 -10.61
CA VAL A 198 3.51 3.88 -11.68
C VAL A 198 2.80 4.10 -13.01
N ARG A 199 1.83 3.25 -13.36
CA ARG A 199 1.06 3.41 -14.60
C ARG A 199 0.05 4.56 -14.52
N ARG A 200 -0.67 4.68 -13.42
CA ARG A 200 -1.70 5.70 -13.21
C ARG A 200 -1.14 7.13 -13.28
N PHE A 201 0.07 7.34 -12.79
CA PHE A 201 0.72 8.65 -12.75
C PHE A 201 1.86 8.80 -13.78
N ASP A 202 1.90 7.93 -14.79
CA ASP A 202 2.85 7.96 -15.91
C ASP A 202 4.34 8.04 -15.49
N HIS A 203 4.71 7.34 -14.42
CA HIS A 203 6.11 7.19 -14.04
C HIS A 203 6.81 6.16 -14.90
N ALA A 204 8.07 6.42 -15.25
CA ALA A 204 8.90 5.44 -15.94
C ALA A 204 9.18 4.23 -15.01
N PRO A 205 8.78 2.99 -15.36
CA PRO A 205 8.99 1.83 -14.49
C PRO A 205 10.45 1.56 -14.14
N SER A 206 11.37 1.92 -15.06
CA SER A 206 12.82 1.80 -14.86
C SER A 206 13.33 2.58 -13.65
N LYS A 207 12.66 3.68 -13.25
CA LYS A 207 13.00 4.42 -12.03
C LYS A 207 12.77 3.58 -10.79
N ALA A 208 11.62 2.93 -10.66
CA ALA A 208 11.33 2.03 -9.54
C ALA A 208 12.28 0.81 -9.56
N LYS A 209 12.39 0.12 -10.71
CA LYS A 209 13.21 -1.10 -10.87
C LYS A 209 14.65 -0.93 -10.39
N LYS A 210 15.23 0.25 -10.61
CA LYS A 210 16.61 0.57 -10.21
C LYS A 210 16.86 0.43 -8.70
N TYR A 211 15.85 0.61 -7.87
CA TYR A 211 15.98 0.66 -6.41
C TYR A 211 15.26 -0.46 -5.68
N LEU A 212 14.67 -1.42 -6.41
CA LEU A 212 14.04 -2.59 -5.80
C LEU A 212 15.05 -3.71 -5.60
N GLU A 213 15.02 -4.32 -4.42
CA GLU A 213 15.76 -5.55 -4.13
C GLU A 213 15.25 -6.72 -5.03
N PRO A 214 16.05 -7.78 -5.28
CA PRO A 214 15.73 -8.78 -6.30
C PRO A 214 14.34 -9.43 -6.19
N THR A 215 13.90 -9.78 -4.97
CA THR A 215 12.58 -10.37 -4.74
C THR A 215 11.45 -9.39 -5.04
N GLN A 216 11.62 -8.14 -4.60
CA GLN A 216 10.68 -7.04 -4.83
C GLN A 216 10.60 -6.67 -6.31
N LEU A 217 11.75 -6.68 -6.99
CA LEU A 217 11.83 -6.41 -8.42
C LEU A 217 11.04 -7.46 -9.20
N GLU A 218 11.23 -8.75 -8.90
CA GLU A 218 10.48 -9.83 -9.54
C GLU A 218 8.96 -9.67 -9.29
N ALA A 219 8.55 -9.37 -8.06
CA ALA A 219 7.15 -9.10 -7.72
C ALA A 219 6.58 -7.91 -8.51
N PHE A 220 7.35 -6.83 -8.61
CA PHE A 220 6.96 -5.61 -9.32
C PHE A 220 6.87 -5.82 -10.83
N GLU A 221 7.74 -6.63 -11.42
CA GLU A 221 7.65 -6.96 -12.84
C GLU A 221 6.39 -7.75 -13.18
N GLU A 222 5.99 -8.69 -12.32
CA GLU A 222 4.72 -9.42 -12.47
C GLU A 222 3.53 -8.48 -12.27
N GLY A 223 3.56 -7.62 -11.25
CA GLY A 223 2.53 -6.60 -11.01
C GLY A 223 2.38 -5.61 -12.18
N LEU A 224 3.49 -5.17 -12.77
CA LEU A 224 3.49 -4.33 -13.98
C LEU A 224 2.90 -5.07 -15.17
N ALA A 225 3.33 -6.30 -15.42
CA ALA A 225 2.81 -7.09 -16.53
C ALA A 225 1.29 -7.35 -16.40
N TRP A 226 0.79 -7.46 -15.17
CA TRP A 226 -0.63 -7.53 -14.87
C TRP A 226 -1.34 -6.19 -15.09
N ALA A 227 -0.80 -5.08 -14.58
CA ALA A 227 -1.38 -3.74 -14.78
C ALA A 227 -1.47 -3.38 -16.28
N ASP A 228 -0.43 -3.70 -17.05
CA ASP A 228 -0.37 -3.50 -18.50
C ASP A 228 -1.40 -4.33 -19.27
N GLN A 229 -1.88 -5.44 -18.71
CA GLN A 229 -2.94 -6.24 -19.31
C GLN A 229 -4.34 -5.71 -18.99
N ASN A 230 -4.46 -4.76 -18.05
CA ASN A 230 -5.72 -4.21 -17.57
C ASN A 230 -5.79 -2.69 -17.86
N GLU A 231 -5.53 -2.29 -19.11
CA GLU A 231 -5.51 -0.86 -19.52
C GLU A 231 -6.83 -0.13 -19.21
N GLU A 232 -7.99 -0.76 -19.44
CA GLU A 232 -9.29 -0.16 -19.12
C GLU A 232 -9.47 0.06 -17.61
N LEU A 233 -8.87 -0.80 -16.77
CA LEU A 233 -8.88 -0.62 -15.32
C LEU A 233 -8.11 0.65 -14.95
N LEU A 234 -6.94 0.85 -15.57
CA LEU A 234 -6.11 2.03 -15.36
C LEU A 234 -6.81 3.31 -15.86
N GLU A 235 -7.49 3.24 -17.01
CA GLU A 235 -8.28 4.35 -17.54
C GLU A 235 -9.42 4.72 -16.58
N LYS A 236 -10.15 3.74 -16.05
CA LYS A 236 -11.20 3.94 -15.04
C LYS A 236 -10.66 4.49 -13.73
N LEU A 237 -9.54 3.94 -13.24
CA LEU A 237 -8.86 4.46 -12.05
C LEU A 237 -8.40 5.91 -12.23
N ALA A 238 -8.18 6.36 -13.47
CA ALA A 238 -7.83 7.73 -13.79
C ALA A 238 -9.00 8.68 -13.97
N SER A 239 -10.06 8.24 -14.65
CA SER A 239 -11.14 9.12 -15.11
C SER A 239 -12.43 9.00 -14.30
N ALA A 240 -12.67 7.84 -13.66
CA ALA A 240 -13.90 7.53 -12.94
C ALA A 240 -13.64 6.50 -11.82
N PRO A 241 -12.75 6.80 -10.84
CA PRO A 241 -12.39 5.87 -9.78
C PRO A 241 -13.58 5.44 -8.91
N GLU A 242 -14.64 6.26 -8.80
CA GLU A 242 -15.87 5.91 -8.08
C GLU A 242 -16.56 4.65 -8.63
N LEU A 243 -16.32 4.28 -9.89
CA LEU A 243 -16.85 3.06 -10.51
C LEU A 243 -16.13 1.78 -10.06
N LEU A 244 -14.96 1.91 -9.43
CA LEU A 244 -14.16 0.80 -8.94
C LEU A 244 -14.17 0.72 -7.40
N ALA A 245 -14.57 1.80 -6.72
CA ALA A 245 -14.44 1.94 -5.27
C ALA A 245 -15.22 0.90 -4.44
N ASP A 246 -16.27 0.29 -4.99
CA ASP A 246 -17.08 -0.71 -4.30
C ASP A 246 -16.59 -2.16 -4.50
N GLY A 247 -15.52 -2.36 -5.28
CA GLY A 247 -14.97 -3.69 -5.57
C GLY A 247 -15.79 -4.52 -6.56
N VAL A 248 -16.82 -3.97 -7.23
CA VAL A 248 -17.72 -4.71 -8.13
C VAL A 248 -17.30 -4.56 -9.59
N PHE A 249 -16.22 -5.24 -9.97
CA PHE A 249 -15.70 -5.27 -11.35
C PHE A 249 -15.04 -6.63 -11.66
N ASP A 250 -14.85 -6.97 -12.93
CA ASP A 250 -14.11 -8.19 -13.28
C ASP A 250 -12.75 -7.84 -13.87
N PHE A 251 -11.72 -8.62 -13.54
CA PHE A 251 -10.43 -8.51 -14.21
C PHE A 251 -10.49 -9.16 -15.59
N GLY A 252 -9.73 -8.60 -16.54
CA GLY A 252 -9.57 -9.23 -17.84
C GLY A 252 -9.05 -10.65 -17.71
N LYS A 253 -9.62 -11.58 -18.50
CA LYS A 253 -9.02 -12.92 -18.60
C LYS A 253 -7.61 -12.78 -19.18
N PRO A 254 -6.57 -13.31 -18.53
CA PRO A 254 -5.22 -13.25 -19.06
C PRO A 254 -5.19 -13.88 -20.45
N LYS A 255 -4.64 -13.16 -21.43
CA LYS A 255 -4.45 -13.70 -22.78
C LYS A 255 -3.54 -14.92 -22.68
N GLY A 256 -4.09 -16.13 -22.86
CA GLY A 256 -3.36 -17.37 -22.65
C GLY A 256 -2.08 -17.44 -23.50
N MET A 257 -1.00 -17.99 -22.93
CA MET A 257 0.33 -18.11 -23.55
C MET A 257 0.35 -18.68 -24.99
N LEU A 258 -0.69 -19.43 -25.39
CA LEU A 258 -0.85 -19.98 -26.73
C LEU A 258 -1.09 -18.92 -27.83
N SER A 259 -1.60 -17.73 -27.48
CA SER A 259 -1.79 -16.64 -28.47
C SER A 259 -0.48 -15.94 -28.85
N ARG A 260 0.57 -16.07 -28.03
CA ARG A 260 1.92 -15.54 -28.34
C ARG A 260 2.72 -16.43 -29.30
N LEU A 261 2.39 -17.72 -29.39
CA LEU A 261 3.13 -18.70 -30.20
C LEU A 261 2.47 -19.02 -31.55
N PHE A 262 1.20 -18.69 -31.72
CA PHE A 262 0.51 -18.79 -33.01
C PHE A 262 0.02 -17.40 -33.42
N GLY A 263 0.73 -16.77 -34.36
CA GLY A 263 0.47 -15.43 -34.92
C GLY A 263 -0.84 -15.28 -35.71
N LYS A 264 -1.91 -15.95 -35.29
CA LYS A 264 -3.26 -15.57 -35.69
C LYS A 264 -3.69 -14.44 -34.77
N LYS A 265 -3.86 -13.23 -35.33
CA LYS A 265 -4.63 -12.16 -34.68
C LYS A 265 -5.94 -12.77 -34.16
N PRO A 266 -6.13 -12.91 -32.84
CA PRO A 266 -7.48 -13.00 -32.33
C PRO A 266 -8.14 -11.68 -32.73
N LYS A 267 -9.43 -11.73 -33.12
CA LYS A 267 -10.24 -10.50 -33.07
C LYS A 267 -10.04 -9.89 -31.68
N ASP A 268 -10.00 -8.57 -31.61
CA ASP A 268 -9.87 -7.80 -30.37
C ASP A 268 -10.91 -8.27 -29.35
N ASP A 269 -10.57 -9.30 -28.57
CA ASP A 269 -11.13 -9.53 -27.26
C ASP A 269 -10.43 -8.47 -26.41
N GLU A 270 -11.00 -7.27 -26.45
CA GLU A 270 -10.71 -6.22 -25.49
C GLU A 270 -10.79 -6.84 -24.09
N VAL A 271 -9.79 -6.53 -23.27
CA VAL A 271 -9.88 -6.80 -21.83
C VAL A 271 -10.93 -5.84 -21.32
N VAL A 272 -12.19 -6.26 -21.36
CA VAL A 272 -13.29 -5.44 -20.88
C VAL A 272 -13.34 -5.58 -19.36
N VAL A 273 -12.97 -4.52 -18.66
CA VAL A 273 -13.34 -4.34 -17.26
C VAL A 273 -14.83 -4.03 -17.25
N THR A 274 -15.68 -5.05 -17.28
CA THR A 274 -17.11 -4.82 -17.14
C THR A 274 -17.37 -4.38 -15.71
N VAL A 275 -17.73 -3.11 -15.52
CA VAL A 275 -18.44 -2.68 -14.30
C VAL A 275 -19.71 -3.50 -14.30
N ARG A 276 -19.73 -4.53 -13.45
CA ARG A 276 -20.84 -5.48 -13.42
C ARG A 276 -22.01 -4.73 -12.84
N LYS A 277 -23.14 -4.69 -13.55
CA LYS A 277 -24.39 -4.21 -12.95
C LYS A 277 -24.66 -5.04 -11.71
N ARG A 278 -24.77 -4.36 -10.57
CA ARG A 278 -25.14 -4.99 -9.31
C ARG A 278 -26.41 -5.79 -9.52
N THR A 279 -26.41 -7.01 -9.00
CA THR A 279 -27.62 -7.81 -8.97
C THR A 279 -28.59 -7.21 -7.94
N PRO A 280 -29.91 -7.41 -8.10
CA PRO A 280 -30.89 -6.94 -7.12
C PRO A 280 -30.63 -7.45 -5.69
N GLU A 281 -29.98 -8.61 -5.55
CA GLU A 281 -29.59 -9.16 -4.26
C GLU A 281 -28.40 -8.42 -3.64
N GLU A 282 -27.38 -8.07 -4.43
CA GLU A 282 -26.25 -7.25 -3.99
C GLU A 282 -26.70 -5.83 -3.59
N GLU A 283 -27.63 -5.24 -4.35
CA GLU A 283 -28.25 -3.95 -3.99
C GLU A 283 -29.01 -4.03 -2.67
N ARG A 284 -29.77 -5.12 -2.45
CA ARG A 284 -30.50 -5.32 -1.19
C ARG A 284 -29.55 -5.50 -0.01
N ARG A 285 -28.48 -6.29 -0.16
CA ARG A 285 -27.46 -6.48 0.88
C ARG A 285 -26.73 -5.18 1.21
N LEU A 286 -26.42 -4.35 0.21
CA LEU A 286 -25.80 -3.04 0.43
C LEU A 286 -26.75 -2.09 1.17
N ALA A 287 -28.04 -2.08 0.83
CA ALA A 287 -29.04 -1.29 1.52
C ALA A 287 -29.23 -1.76 2.97
N GLU A 288 -29.28 -3.06 3.21
CA GLU A 288 -29.34 -3.66 4.56
C GLU A 288 -28.09 -3.31 5.38
N ALA A 289 -26.89 -3.43 4.80
CA ALA A 289 -25.64 -3.08 5.47
C ALA A 289 -25.57 -1.57 5.80
N ARG A 290 -25.99 -0.69 4.88
CA ARG A 290 -26.06 0.75 5.13
C ARG A 290 -27.04 1.08 6.25
N ALA A 291 -28.22 0.45 6.26
CA ALA A 291 -29.21 0.64 7.31
C ALA A 291 -28.70 0.20 8.69
N LEU A 292 -27.96 -0.92 8.77
CA LEU A 292 -27.36 -1.38 10.02
C LEU A 292 -26.27 -0.44 10.55
N VAL A 293 -25.47 0.15 9.65
CA VAL A 293 -24.46 1.15 10.03
C VAL A 293 -25.13 2.44 10.50
N GLU A 294 -26.17 2.90 9.81
CA GLU A 294 -26.94 4.08 10.20
C GLU A 294 -27.66 3.89 11.54
N GLU A 295 -28.22 2.70 11.80
CA GLU A 295 -28.81 2.34 13.11
C GLU A 295 -27.76 2.30 14.22
N ALA A 296 -26.55 1.82 13.94
CA ALA A 296 -25.45 1.79 14.91
C ALA A 296 -24.87 3.18 15.22
N LEU A 297 -24.95 4.13 14.27
CA LEU A 297 -24.46 5.50 14.43
C LEU A 297 -25.53 6.49 14.89
N GLY A 298 -26.81 6.19 14.68
CA GLY A 298 -27.96 7.05 15.04
C GLY A 298 -28.60 6.74 16.39
N GLY A 299 -28.03 5.81 17.16
CA GLY A 299 -28.50 5.45 18.50
C GLY A 299 -27.83 6.27 19.61
N GLU A 300 -28.20 7.55 19.73
CA GLU A 300 -28.07 8.33 20.98
C GLU A 300 -29.44 8.53 21.65
#